data_AF-A0A3B8QKV6-F1
#
_entry.id   AF-A0A3B8QKV6-F1
#
_cell.length_a   1.000
_cell.length_b   1.000
_cell.length_c   1.000
_cell.angle_alpha   90.00
_cell.angle_beta   90.00
_cell.angle_gamma   90.00
#
_symmetry.space_group_name_H-M   'P 1'
#
loop_
_entity.id
_entity.type
_entity.pdbx_description
1 polymer ?
#
loop_
_entity_poly.entity_id
_entity_poly.type
_entity_poly.pdbx_seq_one_letter_code
_entity_poly.pdbx_strand_id
1 'polypeptide(L)'
;MQTMNKLVALTAIAAVTFASCEPNTPVYPIPGDNTTKIISENITANETWYADTVYQLGGRISVTAGATLTIEPGTVIKGEAGTGANATALLIARGAKLMAEGTASMPIIFTTVADEITHEQLMTGDFKSPNLDPTVNGLWGGVIVLGNAKISASNSSGDVSEVQIEGIPTSDANGLYGGSDDSDNSGVIKYVSIRHGGANIGSGNEINGLTLGGVGSGTTIENIEVVSNQDDGIEWFGGTVNVTNAVVWNAGDDGIDTDQSWGGTLDNFVVITPSDRPFELDGPEGTYEASHTIKNGNVQASSADITSGDLINTDANSLVSLESIYITDIMPGQIINRIDAAGVFYTDIVLNVDTVSNYIKNNGTHPGITAGTTPKANTSVFGWTWAAQAGVIQ
;
A
#
# COMPACT_ATOMS: atom_id res chain seq x y z
N MET A 1 49.77 82.05 28.73
CA MET A 1 48.87 80.93 29.05
C MET A 1 48.31 80.40 27.75
N GLN A 2 48.48 79.09 27.54
CA GLN A 2 48.10 78.34 26.35
C GLN A 2 46.60 78.47 26.07
N THR A 3 46.22 78.62 24.80
CA THR A 3 44.87 78.24 24.35
C THR A 3 45.01 77.37 23.11
N MET A 4 44.60 76.12 23.30
CA MET A 4 44.65 75.00 22.37
C MET A 4 43.65 75.15 21.21
N ASN A 5 44.11 74.75 20.02
CA ASN A 5 43.30 74.35 18.89
C ASN A 5 42.23 73.34 19.30
N LYS A 6 40.97 73.57 18.95
CA LYS A 6 39.94 72.53 18.92
C LYS A 6 39.58 72.21 17.46
N LEU A 7 40.11 71.06 17.05
CA LEU A 7 39.77 70.32 15.85
C LEU A 7 38.30 69.85 15.96
N VAL A 8 37.45 70.20 14.99
CA VAL A 8 36.09 69.67 14.87
C VAL A 8 36.17 68.39 14.04
N ALA A 9 35.95 67.24 14.68
CA ALA A 9 35.82 65.96 14.00
C ALA A 9 34.37 65.79 13.53
N LEU A 10 34.18 65.62 12.23
CA LEU A 10 32.89 65.32 11.60
C LEU A 10 32.75 63.80 11.50
N THR A 11 31.93 63.20 12.36
CA THR A 11 31.64 61.75 12.33
C THR A 11 30.57 61.48 11.28
N ALA A 12 30.95 60.83 10.17
CA ALA A 12 30.00 60.31 9.19
C ALA A 12 29.44 58.97 9.69
N ILE A 13 28.14 58.91 9.94
CA ILE A 13 27.41 57.66 10.22
C ILE A 13 27.08 57.04 8.86
N ALA A 14 27.76 55.95 8.52
CA ALA A 14 27.41 55.11 7.38
C ALA A 14 26.19 54.26 7.76
N ALA A 15 25.05 54.52 7.12
CA ALA A 15 23.88 53.64 7.20
C ALA A 15 24.15 52.38 6.38
N VAL A 16 24.44 51.28 7.06
CA VAL A 16 24.49 49.94 6.46
C VAL A 16 23.06 49.44 6.33
N THR A 17 22.53 49.45 5.11
CA THR A 17 21.27 48.75 4.79
C THR A 17 21.55 47.25 4.73
N PHE A 18 21.11 46.52 5.76
CA PHE A 18 21.00 45.06 5.67
C PHE A 18 19.81 44.74 4.78
N ALA A 19 20.08 44.25 3.57
CA ALA A 19 19.07 43.54 2.79
C ALA A 19 18.87 42.17 3.45
N SER A 20 17.77 42.04 4.19
CA SER A 20 17.25 40.74 4.61
C SER A 20 16.85 39.98 3.35
N CYS A 21 17.61 38.95 2.97
CA CYS A 21 17.06 37.89 2.16
C CYS A 21 16.10 37.13 3.08
N GLU A 22 14.81 37.47 3.03
CA GLU A 22 13.77 36.62 3.58
C GLU A 22 13.97 35.23 2.95
N PRO A 23 14.07 34.14 3.72
CA PRO A 23 13.90 32.82 3.14
C PRO A 23 12.54 32.84 2.44
N ASN A 24 12.50 32.41 1.18
CA ASN A 24 11.24 32.22 0.44
C ASN A 24 10.31 31.38 1.31
N THR A 25 9.40 32.05 2.03
CA THR A 25 8.28 31.38 2.66
C THR A 25 7.49 30.80 1.51
N PRO A 26 7.20 29.48 1.51
CA PRO A 26 6.24 28.93 0.58
C PRO A 26 4.99 29.80 0.68
N VAL A 27 4.60 30.41 -0.44
CA VAL A 27 3.34 31.12 -0.50
C VAL A 27 2.29 30.03 -0.38
N TYR A 28 1.76 29.85 0.84
CA TYR A 28 0.57 29.04 1.04
C TYR A 28 -0.50 29.55 0.07
N PRO A 29 -1.08 28.71 -0.79
CA PRO A 29 -2.27 29.04 -1.54
C PRO A 29 -3.31 29.70 -0.63
N ILE A 30 -3.96 30.73 -1.14
CA ILE A 30 -5.02 31.42 -0.41
C ILE A 30 -6.15 30.40 -0.17
N PRO A 31 -6.60 30.18 1.08
CA PRO A 31 -7.72 29.29 1.35
C PRO A 31 -8.96 29.79 0.63
N GLY A 32 -9.47 29.02 -0.34
CA GLY A 32 -10.72 29.36 -1.04
C GLY A 32 -10.83 28.94 -2.51
N ASP A 33 -9.80 28.37 -3.11
CA ASP A 33 -9.91 27.70 -4.40
C ASP A 33 -9.36 26.28 -4.24
N ASN A 34 -10.23 25.27 -4.30
CA ASN A 34 -9.81 23.87 -4.31
C ASN A 34 -9.11 23.62 -5.64
N THR A 35 -7.84 24.03 -5.72
CA THR A 35 -7.09 23.93 -6.96
C THR A 35 -6.86 22.47 -7.26
N THR A 36 -7.32 22.03 -8.42
CA THR A 36 -6.98 20.72 -8.95
C THR A 36 -5.74 20.87 -9.81
N LYS A 37 -4.66 20.17 -9.45
CA LYS A 37 -3.42 20.11 -10.24
C LYS A 37 -3.40 18.80 -11.01
N ILE A 38 -3.51 18.86 -12.33
CA ILE A 38 -3.34 17.69 -13.19
C ILE A 38 -1.85 17.39 -13.32
N ILE A 39 -1.47 16.15 -13.03
CA ILE A 39 -0.13 15.59 -13.20
C ILE A 39 -0.15 14.71 -14.44
N SER A 40 0.48 15.18 -15.52
CA SER A 40 0.49 14.51 -16.83
C SER A 40 1.87 14.00 -17.25
N GLU A 41 2.88 14.23 -16.43
CA GLU A 41 4.27 13.85 -16.71
C GLU A 41 4.90 13.19 -15.49
N ASN A 42 5.90 12.34 -15.73
CA ASN A 42 6.67 11.69 -14.68
C ASN A 42 7.39 12.70 -13.79
N ILE A 43 7.48 12.38 -12.50
CA ILE A 43 8.16 13.19 -11.48
C ILE A 43 9.64 12.82 -11.52
N THR A 44 10.44 13.69 -12.14
CA THR A 44 11.88 13.48 -12.39
C THR A 44 12.81 14.22 -11.44
N ALA A 45 12.24 15.03 -10.54
CA ALA A 45 12.94 15.74 -9.49
C ALA A 45 12.08 15.76 -8.23
N ASN A 46 12.68 16.12 -7.09
CA ASN A 46 11.94 16.19 -5.83
C ASN A 46 10.74 17.13 -5.94
N GLU A 47 9.57 16.64 -5.55
CA GLU A 47 8.32 17.38 -5.56
C GLU A 47 7.59 17.20 -4.23
N THR A 48 6.83 18.21 -3.81
CA THR A 48 5.97 18.15 -2.64
C THR A 48 4.54 18.43 -3.03
N TRP A 49 3.63 17.58 -2.56
CA TRP A 49 2.19 17.69 -2.70
C TRP A 49 1.56 18.11 -1.38
N TYR A 50 0.68 19.12 -1.45
CA TYR A 50 0.13 19.83 -0.30
C TYR A 50 -1.35 19.51 -0.11
N ALA A 51 -1.82 19.54 1.14
CA ALA A 51 -3.16 19.10 1.49
C ALA A 51 -4.28 20.00 0.95
N ASP A 52 -3.98 21.26 0.61
CA ASP A 52 -4.91 22.23 0.05
C ASP A 52 -5.12 22.09 -1.48
N THR A 53 -4.45 21.12 -2.10
CA THR A 53 -4.48 20.88 -3.53
C THR A 53 -4.92 19.45 -3.80
N VAL A 54 -5.89 19.27 -4.71
CA VAL A 54 -6.23 17.93 -5.22
C VAL A 54 -5.29 17.61 -6.37
N TYR A 55 -4.54 16.52 -6.27
CA TYR A 55 -3.63 16.08 -7.32
C TYR A 55 -4.31 15.04 -8.20
N GLN A 56 -4.46 15.33 -9.48
CA GLN A 56 -5.14 14.45 -10.42
C GLN A 56 -4.13 13.80 -11.37
N LEU A 57 -3.95 12.49 -11.27
CA LEU A 57 -3.08 11.73 -12.17
C LEU A 57 -3.78 11.59 -13.53
N GLY A 58 -3.20 12.18 -14.56
CA GLY A 58 -3.73 12.16 -15.94
C GLY A 58 -3.48 10.85 -16.70
N GLY A 59 -2.84 9.88 -16.05
CA GLY A 59 -2.42 8.60 -16.61
C GLY A 59 -1.44 7.92 -15.65
N ARG A 60 -0.67 6.93 -16.12
CA ARG A 60 0.42 6.37 -15.31
C ARG A 60 1.52 7.42 -15.09
N ILE A 61 1.75 7.78 -13.84
CA ILE A 61 2.79 8.74 -13.41
C ILE A 61 3.85 8.00 -12.63
N SER A 62 5.09 8.03 -13.12
CA SER A 62 6.23 7.47 -12.42
C SER A 62 6.99 8.53 -11.63
N VAL A 63 7.32 8.24 -10.37
CA VAL A 63 8.42 8.91 -9.66
C VAL A 63 9.69 8.17 -10.04
N THR A 64 10.58 8.84 -10.76
CA THR A 64 11.74 8.18 -11.37
C THR A 64 12.91 8.10 -10.41
N ALA A 65 13.84 7.18 -10.66
CA ALA A 65 15.06 6.99 -9.86
C ALA A 65 15.76 8.32 -9.50
N GLY A 66 16.09 8.49 -8.22
CA GLY A 66 16.73 9.69 -7.68
C GLY A 66 15.77 10.83 -7.29
N ALA A 67 14.49 10.76 -7.67
CA ALA A 67 13.47 11.71 -7.23
C ALA A 67 12.78 11.22 -5.94
N THR A 68 12.30 12.18 -5.15
CA THR A 68 11.45 11.95 -3.98
C THR A 68 10.14 12.71 -4.15
N LEU A 69 9.02 12.00 -4.09
CA LEU A 69 7.70 12.62 -3.95
C LEU A 69 7.32 12.66 -2.48
N THR A 70 7.14 13.85 -1.93
CA THR A 70 6.62 14.06 -0.57
C THR A 70 5.15 14.46 -0.65
N ILE A 71 4.29 13.84 0.16
CA ILE A 71 2.85 14.12 0.20
C ILE A 71 2.48 14.47 1.65
N GLU A 72 1.90 15.66 1.86
CA GLU A 72 1.48 16.10 3.18
C GLU A 72 0.21 15.36 3.67
N PRO A 73 0.04 15.20 5.00
CA PRO A 73 -1.17 14.62 5.58
C PRO A 73 -2.45 15.29 5.09
N GLY A 74 -3.48 14.50 4.78
CA GLY A 74 -4.77 15.02 4.33
C GLY A 74 -4.82 15.42 2.86
N THR A 75 -3.78 15.12 2.07
CA THR A 75 -3.81 15.29 0.62
C THR A 75 -4.72 14.25 -0.02
N VAL A 76 -5.53 14.70 -0.99
CA VAL A 76 -6.36 13.83 -1.83
C VAL A 76 -5.76 13.76 -3.23
N ILE A 77 -5.49 12.53 -3.67
CA ILE A 77 -4.92 12.21 -4.98
C ILE A 77 -5.96 11.39 -5.75
N LYS A 78 -6.25 11.79 -6.99
CA LYS A 78 -7.29 11.21 -7.82
C LYS A 78 -6.73 10.68 -9.14
N GLY A 79 -6.93 9.40 -9.42
CA GLY A 79 -6.62 8.81 -10.71
C GLY A 79 -7.75 9.03 -11.73
N GLU A 80 -7.39 9.48 -12.92
CA GLU A 80 -8.27 9.42 -14.09
C GLU A 80 -8.60 7.97 -14.46
N ALA A 81 -9.74 7.77 -15.12
CA ALA A 81 -10.08 6.47 -15.69
C ALA A 81 -9.03 6.04 -16.73
N GLY A 82 -8.63 4.78 -16.69
CA GLY A 82 -7.73 4.16 -17.66
C GLY A 82 -7.94 2.66 -17.65
N THR A 83 -7.63 1.99 -18.76
CA THR A 83 -7.81 0.53 -18.90
C THR A 83 -6.59 -0.10 -19.55
N GLY A 84 -6.33 -1.37 -19.23
CA GLY A 84 -5.21 -2.10 -19.83
C GLY A 84 -3.86 -1.45 -19.48
N ALA A 85 -2.90 -1.53 -20.39
CA ALA A 85 -1.58 -0.92 -20.25
C ALA A 85 -1.55 0.61 -20.05
N ASN A 86 -2.69 1.29 -20.25
CA ASN A 86 -2.88 2.73 -20.04
C ASN A 86 -3.63 3.04 -18.74
N ALA A 87 -3.84 2.07 -17.85
CA ALA A 87 -4.41 2.31 -16.53
C ALA A 87 -3.62 3.39 -15.79
N THR A 88 -4.35 4.33 -15.20
CA THR A 88 -3.78 5.42 -14.40
C THR A 88 -3.26 4.87 -13.09
N ALA A 89 -1.98 5.00 -12.80
CA ALA A 89 -1.39 4.52 -11.56
C ALA A 89 -0.29 5.48 -11.09
N LEU A 90 0.00 5.46 -9.79
CA LEU A 90 1.24 6.04 -9.26
C LEU A 90 2.28 4.94 -9.15
N LEU A 91 3.39 5.09 -9.88
CA LEU A 91 4.50 4.13 -9.89
C LEU A 91 5.73 4.74 -9.24
N ILE A 92 6.21 4.15 -8.14
CA ILE A 92 7.48 4.52 -7.51
C ILE A 92 8.55 3.57 -8.07
N ALA A 93 9.37 4.06 -8.98
CA ALA A 93 10.41 3.26 -9.62
C ALA A 93 11.55 2.94 -8.66
N ARG A 94 12.33 1.89 -8.96
CA ARG A 94 13.56 1.58 -8.21
C ARG A 94 14.45 2.79 -8.02
N GLY A 95 14.89 3.03 -6.78
CA GLY A 95 15.74 4.15 -6.41
C GLY A 95 15.02 5.51 -6.32
N ALA A 96 13.71 5.56 -6.54
CA ALA A 96 12.86 6.68 -6.16
C ALA A 96 12.34 6.53 -4.73
N LYS A 97 11.70 7.59 -4.19
CA LYS A 97 11.08 7.54 -2.87
C LYS A 97 9.69 8.16 -2.86
N LEU A 98 8.80 7.54 -2.09
CA LEU A 98 7.52 8.11 -1.68
C LEU A 98 7.55 8.42 -0.19
N MET A 99 7.38 9.69 0.17
CA MET A 99 7.22 10.14 1.55
C MET A 99 5.76 10.57 1.74
N ALA A 100 4.88 9.59 1.90
CA ALA A 100 3.45 9.76 2.14
C ALA A 100 3.14 9.49 3.61
N GLU A 101 3.30 10.51 4.45
CA GLU A 101 3.21 10.39 5.91
C GLU A 101 1.92 11.04 6.42
N GLY A 102 0.78 10.41 6.17
CA GLY A 102 -0.50 10.81 6.74
C GLY A 102 -0.56 10.65 8.27
N THR A 103 -1.70 11.00 8.84
CA THR A 103 -1.99 10.77 10.27
C THR A 103 -3.37 10.17 10.45
N ALA A 104 -3.65 9.57 11.61
CA ALA A 104 -4.98 9.04 11.91
C ALA A 104 -6.11 10.09 11.79
N SER A 105 -5.81 11.37 12.02
CA SER A 105 -6.77 12.48 11.87
C SER A 105 -6.81 13.07 10.47
N MET A 106 -5.75 12.91 9.68
CA MET A 106 -5.59 13.46 8.33
C MET A 106 -4.88 12.42 7.46
N PRO A 107 -5.57 11.32 7.10
CA PRO A 107 -4.98 10.30 6.24
C PRO A 107 -4.77 10.86 4.83
N ILE A 108 -3.83 10.27 4.08
CA ILE A 108 -3.68 10.55 2.65
C ILE A 108 -4.62 9.60 1.90
N ILE A 109 -5.38 10.11 0.94
CA ILE A 109 -6.33 9.31 0.17
C ILE A 109 -5.94 9.30 -1.30
N PHE A 110 -5.64 8.11 -1.81
CA PHE A 110 -5.59 7.81 -3.23
C PHE A 110 -6.93 7.21 -3.67
N THR A 111 -7.57 7.81 -4.65
CA THR A 111 -8.89 7.40 -5.13
C THR A 111 -9.04 7.74 -6.61
N THR A 112 -10.24 7.61 -7.16
CA THR A 112 -10.58 7.99 -8.54
C THR A 112 -11.11 9.43 -8.62
N VAL A 113 -11.04 10.05 -9.80
CA VAL A 113 -11.72 11.34 -10.08
C VAL A 113 -13.24 11.31 -9.86
N ALA A 114 -13.85 10.12 -9.87
CA ALA A 114 -15.29 9.96 -9.60
C ALA A 114 -15.66 10.04 -8.10
N ASP A 115 -14.70 9.89 -7.19
CA ASP A 115 -14.92 10.01 -5.75
C ASP A 115 -14.93 11.50 -5.37
N GLU A 116 -16.00 11.98 -4.75
CA GLU A 116 -16.20 13.39 -4.40
C GLU A 116 -15.54 13.76 -3.06
N ILE A 117 -14.81 12.84 -2.42
CA ILE A 117 -14.08 13.15 -1.17
C ILE A 117 -13.13 14.34 -1.34
N THR A 118 -13.09 15.21 -0.32
CA THR A 118 -12.28 16.42 -0.31
C THR A 118 -11.46 16.54 0.97
N HIS A 119 -10.43 17.39 0.93
CA HIS A 119 -9.64 17.76 2.09
C HIS A 119 -10.51 18.28 3.25
N GLU A 120 -11.49 19.15 2.95
CA GLU A 120 -12.40 19.71 3.96
C GLU A 120 -13.20 18.63 4.67
N GLN A 121 -13.59 17.57 3.96
CA GLN A 121 -14.27 16.43 4.56
C GLN A 121 -13.34 15.71 5.56
N LEU A 122 -12.08 15.48 5.20
CA LEU A 122 -11.09 14.85 6.08
C LEU A 122 -10.88 15.66 7.37
N MET A 123 -10.88 16.99 7.28
CA MET A 123 -10.76 17.88 8.45
C MET A 123 -11.89 17.70 9.47
N THR A 124 -13.05 17.19 9.04
CA THR A 124 -14.18 16.90 9.94
C THR A 124 -14.12 15.50 10.56
N GLY A 125 -13.13 14.69 10.16
CA GLY A 125 -12.98 13.31 10.57
C GLY A 125 -13.94 12.35 9.87
N ASP A 126 -14.55 12.73 8.74
CA ASP A 126 -15.34 11.83 7.89
C ASP A 126 -14.47 11.34 6.72
N PHE A 127 -14.07 10.07 6.79
CA PHE A 127 -13.15 9.43 5.85
C PHE A 127 -13.88 8.55 4.83
N LYS A 128 -15.21 8.44 4.88
CA LYS A 128 -15.97 7.63 3.91
C LYS A 128 -16.00 8.32 2.54
N SER A 129 -16.07 7.56 1.44
CA SER A 129 -16.46 8.18 0.18
C SER A 129 -17.87 8.76 0.33
N PRO A 130 -18.11 10.03 -0.06
CA PRO A 130 -19.43 10.65 0.07
C PRO A 130 -20.43 10.16 -0.98
N ASN A 131 -19.96 9.57 -2.08
CA ASN A 131 -20.79 9.26 -3.25
C ASN A 131 -20.54 7.87 -3.88
N LEU A 132 -19.41 7.22 -3.63
CA LEU A 132 -19.14 5.87 -4.14
C LEU A 132 -19.37 4.79 -3.09
N ASP A 133 -19.94 3.67 -3.53
CA ASP A 133 -20.12 2.48 -2.70
C ASP A 133 -18.81 1.69 -2.59
N PRO A 134 -18.51 1.06 -1.44
CA PRO A 134 -17.30 0.24 -1.23
C PRO A 134 -17.29 -1.07 -2.04
N THR A 135 -18.16 -1.25 -3.03
CA THR A 135 -18.11 -2.33 -4.02
C THR A 135 -17.76 -1.85 -5.43
N VAL A 136 -17.69 -0.53 -5.66
CA VAL A 136 -17.30 0.03 -6.96
C VAL A 136 -15.79 -0.03 -7.10
N ASN A 137 -15.27 -0.79 -8.05
CA ASN A 137 -13.84 -0.99 -8.26
C ASN A 137 -13.41 -0.70 -9.70
N GLY A 138 -12.10 -0.76 -9.97
CA GLY A 138 -11.57 -0.71 -11.33
C GLY A 138 -11.61 0.67 -11.98
N LEU A 139 -11.62 1.74 -11.19
CA LEU A 139 -11.79 3.12 -11.68
C LEU A 139 -10.45 3.82 -11.94
N TRP A 140 -9.35 3.24 -11.48
CA TRP A 140 -7.95 3.59 -11.78
C TRP A 140 -7.05 2.42 -11.34
N GLY A 141 -5.77 2.43 -11.66
CA GLY A 141 -4.84 1.32 -11.43
C GLY A 141 -4.50 1.07 -9.96
N GLY A 142 -3.97 2.05 -9.22
CA GLY A 142 -3.51 1.85 -7.84
C GLY A 142 -2.13 2.44 -7.58
N VAL A 143 -1.48 1.99 -6.50
CA VAL A 143 -0.14 2.44 -6.11
C VAL A 143 0.86 1.28 -6.22
N ILE A 144 1.90 1.47 -7.01
CA ILE A 144 2.94 0.47 -7.26
C ILE A 144 4.26 0.99 -6.68
N VAL A 145 4.91 0.21 -5.84
CA VAL A 145 6.21 0.55 -5.23
C VAL A 145 7.23 -0.52 -5.58
N LEU A 146 8.28 -0.11 -6.29
CA LEU A 146 9.32 -1.01 -6.78
C LEU A 146 10.66 -0.70 -6.12
N GLY A 147 11.25 -1.71 -5.49
CA GLY A 147 12.53 -1.63 -4.78
C GLY A 147 13.63 -2.51 -5.36
N ASN A 148 14.80 -2.42 -4.74
CA ASN A 148 16.03 -3.13 -5.13
C ASN A 148 16.33 -4.38 -4.28
N ALA A 149 15.41 -4.84 -3.44
CA ALA A 149 15.60 -6.05 -2.63
C ALA A 149 15.52 -7.32 -3.48
N LYS A 150 16.01 -8.44 -2.93
CA LYS A 150 15.99 -9.71 -3.65
C LYS A 150 14.56 -10.18 -3.91
N ILE A 151 14.40 -10.87 -5.02
CA ILE A 151 13.18 -11.56 -5.42
C ILE A 151 13.56 -12.99 -5.84
N SER A 152 12.61 -13.92 -5.77
CA SER A 152 12.79 -15.25 -6.33
C SER A 152 12.09 -15.35 -7.68
N ALA A 153 12.84 -15.04 -8.74
CA ALA A 153 12.36 -15.07 -10.11
C ALA A 153 13.28 -15.90 -11.01
N SER A 154 12.72 -16.58 -12.00
CA SER A 154 13.50 -17.31 -13.01
C SER A 154 12.87 -17.23 -14.39
N ASN A 155 13.67 -17.51 -15.42
CA ASN A 155 13.18 -17.71 -16.78
C ASN A 155 13.85 -18.94 -17.42
N SER A 156 13.65 -19.14 -18.72
CA SER A 156 14.23 -20.30 -19.45
C SER A 156 15.76 -20.39 -19.41
N SER A 157 16.45 -19.34 -18.97
CA SER A 157 17.91 -19.26 -18.84
C SER A 157 18.41 -19.41 -17.40
N GLY A 158 17.51 -19.60 -16.42
CA GLY A 158 17.82 -19.69 -14.99
C GLY A 158 17.32 -18.48 -14.20
N ASP A 159 17.80 -18.35 -12.96
CA ASP A 159 17.45 -17.26 -12.04
C ASP A 159 17.77 -15.88 -12.62
N VAL A 160 16.87 -14.93 -12.36
CA VAL A 160 17.04 -13.51 -12.68
C VAL A 160 16.91 -12.67 -11.42
N SER A 161 17.66 -11.56 -11.37
CA SER A 161 17.65 -10.66 -10.22
C SER A 161 16.64 -9.52 -10.34
N GLU A 162 16.06 -9.33 -11.53
CA GLU A 162 15.08 -8.28 -11.80
C GLU A 162 14.07 -8.76 -12.83
N VAL A 163 12.82 -8.32 -12.66
CA VAL A 163 11.68 -8.65 -13.53
C VAL A 163 10.89 -7.36 -13.78
N GLN A 164 10.11 -7.35 -14.87
CA GLN A 164 9.14 -6.30 -15.14
C GLN A 164 7.89 -6.57 -14.30
N ILE A 165 7.47 -5.60 -13.48
CA ILE A 165 6.24 -5.74 -12.70
C ILE A 165 5.04 -5.87 -13.62
N GLU A 166 4.07 -6.66 -13.19
CA GLU A 166 2.80 -6.78 -13.87
C GLU A 166 2.08 -5.42 -14.00
N GLY A 167 1.25 -5.36 -15.04
CA GLY A 167 0.53 -4.19 -15.48
C GLY A 167 1.35 -3.05 -16.08
N ILE A 168 2.69 -3.12 -16.01
CA ILE A 168 3.58 -2.13 -16.62
C ILE A 168 4.28 -2.72 -17.86
N PRO A 169 4.12 -2.13 -19.06
CA PRO A 169 4.78 -2.61 -20.27
C PRO A 169 6.29 -2.67 -20.13
N THR A 170 6.91 -3.73 -20.69
CA THR A 170 8.38 -3.90 -20.73
C THR A 170 9.14 -2.79 -21.46
N SER A 171 8.45 -1.93 -22.22
CA SER A 171 9.03 -0.73 -22.83
C SER A 171 9.23 0.42 -21.82
N ASP A 172 8.60 0.35 -20.64
CA ASP A 172 8.73 1.33 -19.58
C ASP A 172 9.68 0.81 -18.49
N ALA A 173 10.94 1.23 -18.58
CA ALA A 173 12.00 0.80 -17.67
C ALA A 173 11.75 1.17 -16.19
N ASN A 174 10.80 2.07 -15.91
CA ASN A 174 10.42 2.40 -14.52
C ASN A 174 9.69 1.24 -13.83
N GLY A 175 9.17 0.27 -14.58
CA GLY A 175 8.48 -0.90 -14.04
C GLY A 175 9.38 -2.09 -13.69
N LEU A 176 10.71 -1.95 -13.81
CA LEU A 176 11.62 -3.00 -13.35
C LEU A 176 11.75 -2.97 -11.83
N TYR A 177 11.65 -4.13 -11.18
CA TYR A 177 11.85 -4.33 -9.75
C TYR A 177 12.83 -5.48 -9.46
N GLY A 178 13.23 -5.60 -8.20
CA GLY A 178 14.20 -6.60 -7.76
C GLY A 178 15.64 -6.10 -7.79
N GLY A 179 16.53 -6.84 -7.17
CA GLY A 179 17.95 -6.53 -7.10
C GLY A 179 18.68 -7.37 -6.06
N SER A 180 19.58 -6.73 -5.32
CA SER A 180 20.43 -7.39 -4.32
C SER A 180 20.50 -6.68 -2.98
N ASP A 181 19.74 -5.60 -2.80
CA ASP A 181 19.77 -4.75 -1.60
C ASP A 181 18.52 -4.94 -0.75
N ASP A 182 18.57 -5.92 0.16
CA ASP A 182 17.48 -6.19 1.10
C ASP A 182 17.24 -5.03 2.10
N SER A 183 18.13 -4.04 2.14
CA SER A 183 17.99 -2.82 2.95
C SER A 183 17.55 -1.59 2.14
N ASP A 184 17.18 -1.78 0.87
CA ASP A 184 16.62 -0.73 0.01
C ASP A 184 15.48 0.02 0.72
N ASN A 185 15.40 1.32 0.45
CA ASN A 185 14.44 2.21 1.09
C ASN A 185 13.70 3.03 0.03
N SER A 186 12.47 2.60 -0.24
CA SER A 186 11.51 3.23 -1.15
C SER A 186 10.69 4.36 -0.48
N GLY A 187 10.96 4.67 0.80
CA GLY A 187 10.37 5.79 1.54
C GLY A 187 9.51 5.38 2.73
N VAL A 188 8.48 6.18 3.01
CA VAL A 188 7.55 6.00 4.13
C VAL A 188 6.13 6.15 3.61
N ILE A 189 5.29 5.16 3.89
CA ILE A 189 3.87 5.11 3.50
C ILE A 189 3.07 4.86 4.77
N LYS A 190 2.42 5.90 5.29
CA LYS A 190 1.77 5.85 6.60
C LYS A 190 0.41 6.53 6.61
N TYR A 191 -0.61 5.87 7.17
CA TYR A 191 -2.00 6.36 7.17
C TYR A 191 -2.47 6.73 5.77
N VAL A 192 -2.40 5.75 4.87
CA VAL A 192 -2.76 5.88 3.47
C VAL A 192 -3.95 4.98 3.17
N SER A 193 -4.99 5.54 2.54
CA SER A 193 -6.14 4.80 2.04
C SER A 193 -6.13 4.81 0.51
N ILE A 194 -6.17 3.64 -0.11
CA ILE A 194 -6.17 3.43 -1.57
C ILE A 194 -7.52 2.83 -1.95
N ARG A 195 -8.27 3.49 -2.83
CA ARG A 195 -9.69 3.18 -3.03
C ARG A 195 -10.05 3.05 -4.49
N HIS A 196 -11.01 2.18 -4.78
CA HIS A 196 -11.63 2.04 -6.11
C HIS A 196 -10.60 1.76 -7.23
N GLY A 197 -9.47 1.16 -6.84
CA GLY A 197 -8.33 0.91 -7.71
C GLY A 197 -8.50 -0.38 -8.52
N GLY A 198 -7.39 -0.85 -9.04
CA GLY A 198 -7.23 -2.09 -9.76
C GLY A 198 -7.44 -1.95 -11.25
N ALA A 199 -6.69 -2.70 -12.03
CA ALA A 199 -6.90 -2.78 -13.46
C ALA A 199 -6.54 -4.16 -14.00
N ASN A 200 -7.52 -4.89 -14.52
CA ASN A 200 -7.26 -6.13 -15.23
C ASN A 200 -6.77 -5.83 -16.66
N ILE A 201 -5.54 -6.24 -16.99
CA ILE A 201 -4.91 -5.99 -18.29
C ILE A 201 -4.91 -7.28 -19.14
N GLY A 202 -4.93 -8.43 -18.48
CA GLY A 202 -5.16 -9.77 -19.01
C GLY A 202 -4.67 -10.79 -17.98
N SER A 203 -5.03 -12.07 -18.14
CA SER A 203 -4.71 -13.13 -17.17
C SER A 203 -3.25 -13.12 -16.71
N GLY A 204 -3.02 -12.91 -15.41
CA GLY A 204 -1.69 -12.87 -14.80
C GLY A 204 -0.87 -11.67 -15.29
N ASN A 205 -1.55 -10.53 -15.44
CA ASN A 205 -0.99 -9.24 -15.76
C ASN A 205 -2.00 -8.17 -15.33
N GLU A 206 -1.93 -7.76 -14.07
CA GLU A 206 -2.88 -6.82 -13.49
C GLU A 206 -2.20 -5.72 -12.65
N ILE A 207 -2.98 -4.74 -12.17
CA ILE A 207 -2.52 -3.74 -11.20
C ILE A 207 -3.37 -3.87 -9.95
N ASN A 208 -2.72 -3.87 -8.78
CA ASN A 208 -3.36 -4.13 -7.48
C ASN A 208 -3.59 -2.83 -6.70
N GLY A 209 -4.22 -2.94 -5.53
CA GLY A 209 -4.43 -1.77 -4.68
C GLY A 209 -3.11 -1.19 -4.24
N LEU A 210 -2.32 -2.02 -3.54
CA LEU A 210 -0.93 -1.74 -3.23
C LEU A 210 -0.04 -2.88 -3.74
N THR A 211 0.73 -2.61 -4.79
CA THR A 211 1.71 -3.56 -5.35
C THR A 211 3.10 -3.27 -4.76
N LEU A 212 3.76 -4.28 -4.21
CA LEU A 212 5.07 -4.19 -3.57
C LEU A 212 6.08 -5.12 -4.24
N GLY A 213 6.77 -4.63 -5.28
CA GLY A 213 7.78 -5.41 -6.00
C GLY A 213 9.18 -5.18 -5.46
N GLY A 214 9.81 -6.20 -4.87
CA GLY A 214 11.21 -6.14 -4.42
C GLY A 214 11.48 -5.00 -3.42
N VAL A 215 10.49 -4.60 -2.62
CA VAL A 215 10.63 -3.48 -1.68
C VAL A 215 11.48 -3.91 -0.48
N GLY A 216 12.51 -3.12 -0.16
CA GLY A 216 13.46 -3.44 0.90
C GLY A 216 12.99 -3.06 2.31
N SER A 217 13.61 -3.70 3.29
CA SER A 217 13.35 -3.53 4.74
C SER A 217 13.67 -2.14 5.29
N GLY A 218 14.36 -1.28 4.51
CA GLY A 218 14.55 0.12 4.85
C GLY A 218 13.30 0.99 4.65
N THR A 219 12.29 0.46 3.95
CA THR A 219 10.99 1.11 3.69
C THR A 219 10.05 0.93 4.88
N THR A 220 9.31 1.97 5.25
CA THR A 220 8.29 1.89 6.30
C THR A 220 6.90 1.91 5.68
N ILE A 221 6.08 0.88 5.93
CA ILE A 221 4.68 0.81 5.50
C ILE A 221 3.82 0.47 6.71
N GLU A 222 3.01 1.43 7.16
CA GLU A 222 2.22 1.28 8.38
C GLU A 222 0.85 1.97 8.30
N ASN A 223 -0.22 1.31 8.74
CA ASN A 223 -1.58 1.88 8.71
C ASN A 223 -1.99 2.14 7.25
N ILE A 224 -2.23 1.05 6.52
CA ILE A 224 -2.70 1.07 5.14
C ILE A 224 -4.13 0.57 5.09
N GLU A 225 -4.96 1.20 4.27
CA GLU A 225 -6.28 0.73 3.92
C GLU A 225 -6.37 0.59 2.40
N VAL A 226 -6.88 -0.55 1.93
CA VAL A 226 -7.25 -0.76 0.53
C VAL A 226 -8.74 -1.10 0.48
N VAL A 227 -9.51 -0.35 -0.31
CA VAL A 227 -10.96 -0.53 -0.44
C VAL A 227 -11.37 -0.65 -1.90
N SER A 228 -12.15 -1.68 -2.23
CA SER A 228 -12.71 -1.85 -3.58
C SER A 228 -11.63 -1.86 -4.68
N ASN A 229 -10.57 -2.64 -4.50
CA ASN A 229 -9.65 -2.87 -5.60
C ASN A 229 -10.28 -3.85 -6.60
N GLN A 230 -10.10 -3.67 -7.91
CA GLN A 230 -10.63 -4.63 -8.91
C GLN A 230 -9.89 -5.96 -8.87
N ASP A 231 -8.64 -5.91 -8.46
CA ASP A 231 -7.74 -7.04 -8.30
C ASP A 231 -7.40 -7.21 -6.81
N ASP A 232 -6.22 -7.70 -6.51
CA ASP A 232 -5.74 -7.90 -5.14
C ASP A 232 -5.74 -6.64 -4.29
N GLY A 233 -5.98 -6.84 -2.99
CA GLY A 233 -5.83 -5.80 -1.99
C GLY A 233 -4.39 -5.31 -1.89
N ILE A 234 -3.52 -6.19 -1.39
CA ILE A 234 -2.08 -5.94 -1.30
C ILE A 234 -1.37 -7.18 -1.83
N GLU A 235 -0.45 -6.97 -2.76
CA GLU A 235 0.35 -8.03 -3.34
C GLU A 235 1.84 -7.73 -3.22
N TRP A 236 2.61 -8.74 -2.82
CA TRP A 236 4.06 -8.68 -2.74
C TRP A 236 4.70 -9.54 -3.81
N PHE A 237 5.60 -8.95 -4.60
CA PHE A 237 6.49 -9.70 -5.50
C PHE A 237 7.90 -9.69 -4.93
N GLY A 238 8.21 -10.69 -4.09
CA GLY A 238 9.47 -10.78 -3.37
C GLY A 238 9.76 -9.60 -2.43
N GLY A 239 11.03 -9.31 -2.16
CA GLY A 239 11.46 -8.24 -1.27
C GLY A 239 11.47 -8.60 0.23
N THR A 240 11.69 -7.60 1.08
CA THR A 240 11.90 -7.79 2.54
C THR A 240 11.19 -6.74 3.40
N VAL A 241 10.32 -5.92 2.81
CA VAL A 241 9.56 -4.89 3.52
C VAL A 241 8.63 -5.51 4.57
N ASN A 242 8.49 -4.85 5.71
CA ASN A 242 7.45 -5.18 6.69
C ASN A 242 6.26 -4.25 6.54
N VAL A 243 5.06 -4.78 6.75
CA VAL A 243 3.82 -4.00 6.81
C VAL A 243 3.18 -4.21 8.18
N THR A 244 2.76 -3.13 8.82
CA THR A 244 2.06 -3.19 10.11
C THR A 244 0.75 -2.42 10.05
N ASN A 245 -0.34 -2.98 10.57
CA ASN A 245 -1.68 -2.39 10.52
C ASN A 245 -2.16 -2.23 9.07
N ALA A 246 -2.73 -3.29 8.50
CA ALA A 246 -3.36 -3.24 7.17
C ALA A 246 -4.86 -3.56 7.24
N VAL A 247 -5.66 -2.88 6.44
CA VAL A 247 -7.06 -3.22 6.18
C VAL A 247 -7.24 -3.42 4.69
N VAL A 248 -7.79 -4.56 4.29
CA VAL A 248 -8.24 -4.82 2.92
C VAL A 248 -9.73 -5.08 2.97
N TRP A 249 -10.51 -4.32 2.22
CA TRP A 249 -11.96 -4.43 2.19
C TRP A 249 -12.47 -4.49 0.75
N ASN A 250 -13.21 -5.56 0.43
CA ASN A 250 -13.82 -5.78 -0.88
C ASN A 250 -12.80 -5.76 -2.02
N ALA A 251 -11.68 -6.49 -1.89
CA ALA A 251 -10.84 -6.79 -3.03
C ALA A 251 -11.63 -7.60 -4.07
N GLY A 252 -11.42 -7.28 -5.34
CA GLY A 252 -12.09 -7.89 -6.49
C GLY A 252 -11.47 -9.23 -6.88
N ASP A 253 -10.28 -9.52 -6.36
CA ASP A 253 -9.63 -10.82 -6.38
C ASP A 253 -9.19 -11.20 -4.95
N ASP A 254 -7.89 -11.37 -4.69
CA ASP A 254 -7.37 -11.83 -3.42
C ASP A 254 -7.21 -10.70 -2.38
N GLY A 255 -7.36 -11.04 -1.10
CA GLY A 255 -7.20 -10.08 -0.01
C GLY A 255 -5.73 -9.73 0.19
N ILE A 256 -4.91 -10.76 0.34
CA ILE A 256 -3.47 -10.72 0.55
C ILE A 256 -2.86 -11.73 -0.41
N ASP A 257 -2.04 -11.26 -1.33
CA ASP A 257 -1.30 -12.10 -2.27
C ASP A 257 0.21 -11.97 -2.00
N THR A 258 0.94 -13.09 -2.01
CA THR A 258 2.39 -13.07 -1.96
C THR A 258 2.99 -13.98 -3.00
N ASP A 259 3.99 -13.45 -3.67
CA ASP A 259 4.62 -14.11 -4.78
C ASP A 259 6.16 -13.95 -4.72
N GLN A 260 6.87 -14.79 -5.47
CA GLN A 260 8.33 -14.68 -5.63
C GLN A 260 9.14 -14.61 -4.32
N SER A 261 8.68 -15.33 -3.28
CA SER A 261 9.32 -15.43 -1.96
C SER A 261 9.64 -14.09 -1.29
N TRP A 262 8.59 -13.34 -0.93
CA TRP A 262 8.73 -12.25 0.02
C TRP A 262 9.27 -12.76 1.37
N GLY A 263 10.18 -11.99 1.98
CA GLY A 263 10.89 -12.30 3.22
C GLY A 263 10.66 -11.28 4.34
N GLY A 264 9.44 -10.75 4.46
CA GLY A 264 9.07 -9.76 5.48
C GLY A 264 7.99 -10.25 6.46
N THR A 265 7.34 -9.31 7.13
CA THR A 265 6.24 -9.58 8.06
C THR A 265 5.04 -8.68 7.77
N LEU A 266 3.85 -9.26 7.73
CA LEU A 266 2.57 -8.57 7.85
C LEU A 266 2.07 -8.78 9.29
N ASP A 267 2.06 -7.70 10.09
CA ASP A 267 1.64 -7.74 11.49
C ASP A 267 0.41 -6.87 11.71
N ASN A 268 -0.61 -7.45 12.34
CA ASN A 268 -1.88 -6.82 12.67
C ASN A 268 -2.66 -6.38 11.41
N PHE A 269 -3.64 -7.18 11.00
CA PHE A 269 -4.37 -6.89 9.78
C PHE A 269 -5.85 -7.30 9.86
N VAL A 270 -6.65 -6.72 8.97
CA VAL A 270 -8.05 -7.09 8.75
C VAL A 270 -8.28 -7.30 7.25
N VAL A 271 -8.80 -8.47 6.87
CA VAL A 271 -9.31 -8.74 5.50
C VAL A 271 -10.81 -8.91 5.58
N ILE A 272 -11.55 -8.18 4.73
CA ILE A 272 -13.01 -8.15 4.74
C ILE A 272 -13.50 -8.44 3.33
N THR A 273 -14.14 -9.60 3.16
CA THR A 273 -14.93 -9.99 2.00
C THR A 273 -14.23 -9.81 0.65
N PRO A 274 -13.02 -10.37 0.46
CA PRO A 274 -12.42 -10.47 -0.87
C PRO A 274 -13.29 -11.36 -1.77
N SER A 275 -13.15 -11.19 -3.08
CA SER A 275 -14.01 -11.86 -4.06
C SER A 275 -13.46 -13.20 -4.53
N ASP A 276 -12.14 -13.43 -4.47
CA ASP A 276 -11.56 -14.79 -4.49
C ASP A 276 -11.08 -15.19 -3.10
N ARG A 277 -9.79 -15.16 -2.75
CA ARG A 277 -9.28 -15.74 -1.50
C ARG A 277 -8.87 -14.67 -0.50
N PRO A 278 -9.03 -14.91 0.81
CA PRO A 278 -8.38 -14.07 1.81
C PRO A 278 -6.85 -14.10 1.73
N PHE A 279 -6.29 -15.26 1.33
CA PHE A 279 -4.86 -15.43 1.15
C PHE A 279 -4.57 -16.31 -0.07
N GLU A 280 -3.84 -15.75 -1.02
CA GLU A 280 -3.10 -16.46 -2.08
C GLU A 280 -1.62 -16.34 -1.75
N LEU A 281 -0.95 -17.46 -1.48
CA LEU A 281 0.41 -17.43 -0.90
C LEU A 281 1.32 -18.36 -1.69
N ASP A 282 1.92 -17.82 -2.73
CA ASP A 282 2.77 -18.53 -3.66
C ASP A 282 4.23 -18.64 -3.21
N GLY A 283 4.92 -19.57 -3.87
CA GLY A 283 6.27 -19.97 -3.55
C GLY A 283 7.35 -19.18 -4.33
N PRO A 284 8.62 -19.58 -4.18
CA PRO A 284 9.69 -19.10 -5.05
C PRO A 284 9.48 -19.56 -6.50
N GLU A 285 9.70 -18.66 -7.47
CA GLU A 285 9.85 -19.05 -8.89
C GLU A 285 11.30 -19.36 -9.27
N GLY A 286 12.27 -18.84 -8.51
CA GLY A 286 13.71 -19.08 -8.67
C GLY A 286 14.30 -19.94 -7.54
N THR A 287 15.64 -19.95 -7.40
CA THR A 287 16.29 -20.71 -6.31
C THR A 287 16.46 -19.94 -5.01
N TYR A 288 16.21 -18.62 -5.01
CA TYR A 288 16.21 -17.83 -3.79
C TYR A 288 14.99 -18.19 -2.95
N GLU A 289 15.22 -18.53 -1.68
CA GLU A 289 14.17 -18.88 -0.73
C GLU A 289 14.23 -17.87 0.43
N ALA A 290 13.17 -17.09 0.56
CA ALA A 290 12.87 -16.35 1.77
C ALA A 290 11.54 -16.85 2.32
N SER A 291 11.35 -16.68 3.63
CA SER A 291 10.08 -16.99 4.27
C SER A 291 9.54 -15.74 4.94
N HIS A 292 8.24 -15.51 4.79
CA HIS A 292 7.55 -14.40 5.42
C HIS A 292 6.65 -14.88 6.56
N THR A 293 6.20 -13.92 7.37
CA THR A 293 5.27 -14.16 8.48
C THR A 293 4.04 -13.28 8.34
N ILE A 294 2.86 -13.88 8.41
CA ILE A 294 1.58 -13.17 8.44
C ILE A 294 0.93 -13.46 9.80
N LYS A 295 0.69 -12.42 10.59
CA LYS A 295 0.24 -12.62 11.96
C LYS A 295 -0.72 -11.56 12.51
N ASN A 296 -1.43 -11.96 13.57
CA ASN A 296 -2.38 -11.12 14.30
C ASN A 296 -3.53 -10.61 13.42
N GLY A 297 -4.21 -11.53 12.71
CA GLY A 297 -5.21 -11.20 11.70
C GLY A 297 -6.66 -11.43 12.12
N ASN A 298 -7.57 -10.56 11.66
CA ASN A 298 -9.00 -10.87 11.56
C ASN A 298 -9.38 -10.99 10.07
N VAL A 299 -10.09 -12.05 9.71
CA VAL A 299 -10.57 -12.26 8.35
C VAL A 299 -12.07 -12.50 8.41
N GLN A 300 -12.84 -11.60 7.80
CA GLN A 300 -14.21 -11.88 7.42
C GLN A 300 -14.17 -12.45 6.01
N ALA A 301 -14.29 -13.77 5.86
CA ALA A 301 -14.12 -14.42 4.56
C ALA A 301 -15.24 -14.03 3.58
N SER A 302 -16.50 -14.07 4.05
CA SER A 302 -17.66 -13.85 3.20
C SER A 302 -18.67 -12.88 3.83
N SER A 303 -19.66 -12.49 3.04
CA SER A 303 -20.87 -11.79 3.46
C SER A 303 -22.10 -12.44 2.83
N ALA A 304 -23.26 -11.78 2.93
CA ALA A 304 -24.46 -12.22 2.23
C ALA A 304 -24.35 -12.11 0.70
N ASP A 305 -23.52 -11.19 0.21
CA ASP A 305 -23.46 -10.83 -1.21
C ASP A 305 -22.16 -11.31 -1.90
N ILE A 306 -21.09 -11.52 -1.14
CA ILE A 306 -19.77 -11.94 -1.62
C ILE A 306 -19.37 -13.22 -0.88
N THR A 307 -19.00 -14.27 -1.61
CA THR A 307 -18.45 -15.50 -1.03
C THR A 307 -17.07 -15.72 -1.62
N SER A 308 -16.04 -15.72 -0.77
CA SER A 308 -14.67 -16.02 -1.18
C SER A 308 -14.51 -17.49 -1.57
N GLY A 309 -13.42 -17.80 -2.29
CA GLY A 309 -12.92 -19.13 -2.55
C GLY A 309 -12.28 -19.78 -1.31
N ASP A 310 -11.10 -20.37 -1.50
CA ASP A 310 -10.33 -21.00 -0.43
C ASP A 310 -9.94 -19.98 0.65
N LEU A 311 -9.99 -20.39 1.92
CA LEU A 311 -9.69 -19.50 3.06
C LEU A 311 -8.22 -19.14 3.13
N ILE A 312 -7.36 -20.12 2.85
CA ILE A 312 -5.90 -19.99 2.77
C ILE A 312 -5.47 -20.91 1.63
N ASN A 313 -5.00 -20.31 0.54
CA ASN A 313 -4.43 -21.03 -0.58
C ASN A 313 -2.90 -20.89 -0.55
N THR A 314 -2.24 -22.04 -0.51
CA THR A 314 -0.79 -22.16 -0.54
C THR A 314 -0.37 -23.24 -1.52
N ASP A 315 0.81 -23.05 -2.07
CA ASP A 315 1.46 -23.95 -2.99
C ASP A 315 2.39 -24.96 -2.31
N ALA A 316 2.85 -25.95 -3.09
CA ALA A 316 3.67 -27.03 -2.54
C ALA A 316 5.03 -26.53 -2.05
N ASN A 317 5.52 -25.44 -2.64
CA ASN A 317 6.78 -24.76 -2.37
C ASN A 317 6.61 -23.44 -1.60
N SER A 318 5.41 -23.07 -1.15
CA SER A 318 5.23 -21.85 -0.34
C SER A 318 6.01 -21.90 0.96
N LEU A 319 6.52 -20.73 1.37
CA LEU A 319 7.39 -20.55 2.53
C LEU A 319 6.82 -19.48 3.47
N VAL A 320 5.86 -19.85 4.32
CA VAL A 320 5.12 -18.89 5.14
C VAL A 320 4.81 -19.42 6.55
N SER A 321 4.93 -18.54 7.54
CA SER A 321 4.39 -18.74 8.89
C SER A 321 3.12 -17.92 9.08
N LEU A 322 2.00 -18.61 9.30
CA LEU A 322 0.71 -18.02 9.62
C LEU A 322 0.45 -18.15 11.12
N GLU A 323 0.28 -17.02 11.81
CA GLU A 323 0.21 -16.98 13.28
C GLU A 323 -0.95 -16.14 13.81
N SER A 324 -1.74 -16.68 14.73
CA SER A 324 -2.78 -15.90 15.43
C SER A 324 -3.79 -15.22 14.49
N ILE A 325 -4.40 -16.00 13.60
CA ILE A 325 -5.38 -15.52 12.62
C ILE A 325 -6.76 -16.07 12.95
N TYR A 326 -7.75 -15.19 12.99
CA TYR A 326 -9.14 -15.54 13.21
C TYR A 326 -9.98 -15.30 11.97
N ILE A 327 -10.68 -16.35 11.52
CA ILE A 327 -11.48 -16.34 10.29
C ILE A 327 -12.97 -16.56 10.62
N THR A 328 -13.82 -15.63 10.17
CA THR A 328 -15.28 -15.64 10.33
C THR A 328 -16.01 -15.70 8.99
N ASP A 329 -17.34 -15.85 9.09
CA ASP A 329 -18.23 -15.80 7.94
C ASP A 329 -17.83 -16.83 6.87
N ILE A 330 -17.43 -18.01 7.34
CA ILE A 330 -16.98 -19.13 6.52
C ILE A 330 -18.20 -19.87 5.98
N MET A 331 -18.25 -20.04 4.67
CA MET A 331 -19.31 -20.70 3.93
C MET A 331 -18.95 -22.16 3.58
N PRO A 332 -19.93 -23.05 3.42
CA PRO A 332 -19.66 -24.42 2.98
C PRO A 332 -18.93 -24.45 1.64
N GLY A 333 -17.84 -25.22 1.57
CA GLY A 333 -17.02 -25.39 0.37
C GLY A 333 -15.67 -24.66 0.43
N GLN A 334 -15.55 -23.62 1.25
CA GLN A 334 -14.28 -22.94 1.48
C GLN A 334 -13.32 -23.85 2.27
N ILE A 335 -12.05 -23.86 1.93
CA ILE A 335 -11.06 -24.73 2.58
C ILE A 335 -9.73 -24.02 2.80
N ILE A 336 -8.97 -24.50 3.78
CA ILE A 336 -7.51 -24.37 3.78
C ILE A 336 -6.99 -25.46 2.84
N ASN A 337 -6.40 -25.03 1.72
CA ASN A 337 -6.16 -25.87 0.55
C ASN A 337 -5.01 -26.90 0.77
N ARG A 338 -4.12 -26.65 1.73
CA ARG A 338 -2.93 -27.45 1.96
C ARG A 338 -2.51 -27.30 3.41
N ILE A 339 -2.08 -28.40 4.04
CA ILE A 339 -1.63 -28.40 5.44
C ILE A 339 -0.34 -29.21 5.64
N ASP A 340 0.25 -29.67 4.54
CA ASP A 340 1.37 -30.61 4.49
C ASP A 340 2.55 -30.10 3.64
N ALA A 341 2.47 -28.87 3.13
CA ALA A 341 3.63 -28.20 2.54
C ALA A 341 4.70 -27.97 3.62
N ALA A 342 5.92 -28.42 3.34
CA ALA A 342 7.00 -28.44 4.33
C ALA A 342 7.43 -27.05 4.82
N GLY A 343 7.23 -26.01 4.00
CA GLY A 343 7.56 -24.62 4.31
C GLY A 343 6.39 -23.80 4.85
N VAL A 344 5.22 -24.41 5.05
CA VAL A 344 4.02 -23.71 5.53
C VAL A 344 3.74 -24.11 6.97
N PHE A 345 3.70 -23.13 7.85
CA PHE A 345 3.49 -23.32 9.28
C PHE A 345 2.22 -22.63 9.75
N TYR A 346 1.39 -23.35 10.49
CA TYR A 346 0.17 -22.82 11.10
C TYR A 346 0.29 -22.84 12.61
N THR A 347 0.13 -21.68 13.25
CA THR A 347 0.08 -21.52 14.71
C THR A 347 -1.12 -20.67 15.09
N ASP A 348 -1.99 -21.18 15.97
CA ASP A 348 -3.18 -20.46 16.46
C ASP A 348 -4.07 -19.87 15.34
N ILE A 349 -4.31 -20.67 14.30
CA ILE A 349 -5.32 -20.38 13.28
C ILE A 349 -6.67 -20.82 13.81
N VAL A 350 -7.63 -19.90 13.85
CA VAL A 350 -8.91 -20.10 14.52
C VAL A 350 -10.04 -19.83 13.57
N LEU A 351 -10.82 -20.86 13.28
CA LEU A 351 -11.99 -20.80 12.42
C LEU A 351 -13.25 -20.68 13.28
N ASN A 352 -14.11 -19.71 13.00
CA ASN A 352 -15.41 -19.58 13.67
C ASN A 352 -16.43 -20.59 13.12
N VAL A 353 -16.21 -21.87 13.39
CA VAL A 353 -17.00 -23.00 12.88
C VAL A 353 -17.13 -24.09 13.94
N ASP A 354 -18.17 -24.92 13.84
CA ASP A 354 -18.37 -26.04 14.77
C ASP A 354 -17.41 -27.21 14.53
N THR A 355 -16.98 -27.43 13.28
CA THR A 355 -16.18 -28.60 12.88
C THR A 355 -15.11 -28.20 11.87
N VAL A 356 -13.89 -28.01 12.35
CA VAL A 356 -12.72 -27.55 11.58
C VAL A 356 -12.42 -28.44 10.37
N SER A 357 -12.52 -29.77 10.52
CA SER A 357 -12.14 -30.70 9.45
C SER A 357 -12.93 -30.49 8.16
N ASN A 358 -14.14 -29.92 8.22
CA ASN A 358 -14.93 -29.63 7.02
C ASN A 358 -14.30 -28.53 6.13
N TYR A 359 -13.38 -27.74 6.70
CA TYR A 359 -12.74 -26.58 6.07
C TYR A 359 -11.23 -26.82 5.89
N ILE A 360 -10.79 -28.08 5.95
CA ILE A 360 -9.44 -28.49 5.60
C ILE A 360 -9.57 -29.47 4.44
N LYS A 361 -8.76 -29.28 3.39
CA LYS A 361 -8.77 -30.17 2.23
C LYS A 361 -8.72 -31.65 2.64
N ASN A 362 -9.50 -32.47 1.95
CA ASN A 362 -9.65 -33.92 2.21
C ASN A 362 -10.15 -34.27 3.62
N ASN A 363 -10.85 -33.35 4.31
CA ASN A 363 -11.30 -33.52 5.69
C ASN A 363 -10.16 -33.77 6.69
N GLY A 364 -9.03 -33.08 6.48
CA GLY A 364 -7.83 -33.23 7.31
C GLY A 364 -7.93 -32.61 8.70
N THR A 365 -6.84 -32.73 9.46
CA THR A 365 -6.68 -32.10 10.78
C THR A 365 -5.24 -31.59 10.93
N HIS A 366 -5.06 -30.43 11.56
CA HIS A 366 -3.75 -29.86 11.86
C HIS A 366 -3.74 -29.28 13.29
N PRO A 367 -2.69 -29.51 14.11
CA PRO A 367 -2.67 -29.07 15.51
C PRO A 367 -2.71 -27.55 15.69
N GLY A 368 -2.23 -26.78 14.71
CA GLY A 368 -2.27 -25.32 14.72
C GLY A 368 -3.56 -24.69 14.20
N ILE A 369 -4.57 -25.50 13.83
CA ILE A 369 -5.85 -25.03 13.28
C ILE A 369 -6.98 -25.55 14.17
N THR A 370 -7.74 -24.63 14.78
CA THR A 370 -8.77 -24.97 15.77
C THR A 370 -10.08 -24.21 15.52
N ALA A 371 -11.16 -24.67 16.15
CA ALA A 371 -12.41 -23.94 16.21
C ALA A 371 -12.39 -22.99 17.41
N GLY A 372 -12.90 -21.77 17.25
CA GLY A 372 -12.95 -20.80 18.35
C GLY A 372 -13.24 -19.39 17.89
N THR A 373 -12.98 -18.42 18.78
CA THR A 373 -13.24 -16.98 18.54
C THR A 373 -12.06 -16.07 18.88
N THR A 374 -10.91 -16.64 19.25
CA THR A 374 -9.68 -15.93 19.67
C THR A 374 -8.47 -16.76 19.27
N PRO A 375 -7.32 -16.17 18.89
CA PRO A 375 -6.94 -14.75 19.03
C PRO A 375 -7.65 -13.84 18.03
N LYS A 376 -7.49 -12.52 18.15
CA LYS A 376 -8.01 -11.53 17.20
C LYS A 376 -6.97 -10.43 17.00
N ALA A 377 -6.99 -9.81 15.83
CA ALA A 377 -6.27 -8.58 15.57
C ALA A 377 -6.63 -7.48 16.58
N ASN A 378 -5.70 -6.55 16.80
CA ASN A 378 -5.98 -5.32 17.53
C ASN A 378 -6.67 -4.31 16.60
N THR A 379 -8.00 -4.30 16.64
CA THR A 379 -8.79 -3.44 15.74
C THR A 379 -8.89 -1.98 16.20
N SER A 380 -8.46 -1.64 17.42
CA SER A 380 -8.59 -0.27 17.94
C SER A 380 -7.71 0.76 17.20
N VAL A 381 -6.73 0.29 16.41
CA VAL A 381 -5.81 1.16 15.66
C VAL A 381 -6.39 1.61 14.31
N PHE A 382 -7.51 1.01 13.86
CA PHE A 382 -8.08 1.26 12.53
C PHE A 382 -9.16 2.35 12.49
N GLY A 383 -9.36 3.11 13.57
CA GLY A 383 -10.43 4.14 13.64
C GLY A 383 -10.34 5.27 12.59
N TRP A 384 -9.21 5.38 11.88
CA TRP A 384 -8.97 6.34 10.80
C TRP A 384 -9.45 5.85 9.42
N THR A 385 -9.87 4.60 9.31
CA THR A 385 -10.22 3.94 8.04
C THR A 385 -11.67 4.19 7.65
N TRP A 386 -11.98 4.10 6.35
CA TRP A 386 -13.36 4.03 5.89
C TRP A 386 -14.04 2.78 6.46
N ALA A 387 -13.38 1.62 6.42
CA ALA A 387 -13.92 0.37 6.94
C ALA A 387 -14.39 0.48 8.41
N ALA A 388 -13.62 1.14 9.29
CA ALA A 388 -14.05 1.39 10.67
C ALA A 388 -15.28 2.30 10.75
N GLN A 389 -15.34 3.35 9.94
CA GLN A 389 -16.48 4.28 9.93
C GLN A 389 -17.75 3.69 9.30
N ALA A 390 -17.59 2.71 8.41
CA ALA A 390 -18.67 1.90 7.88
C ALA A 390 -19.13 0.82 8.88
N GLY A 391 -18.36 0.58 9.96
CA GLY A 391 -18.70 -0.40 10.99
C GLY A 391 -18.50 -1.86 10.55
N VAL A 392 -17.64 -2.11 9.55
CA VAL A 392 -17.41 -3.47 9.00
C VAL A 392 -16.22 -4.20 9.65
N ILE A 393 -15.39 -3.52 10.44
CA ILE A 393 -14.30 -4.17 11.20
C ILE A 393 -14.89 -4.85 12.45
N GLN A 394 -14.76 -6.18 12.54
CA GLN A 394 -15.29 -7.04 13.62
C GLN A 394 -14.31 -7.36 14.75
#